data_AF-A0A4P9W768-F1
#
_entry.id   AF-A0A4P9W768-F1
#
_cell.length_a   1.000
_cell.length_b   1.000
_cell.length_c   1.000
_cell.angle_alpha   90.00
_cell.angle_beta   90.00
_cell.angle_gamma   90.00
#
_symmetry.space_group_name_H-M   'P 1'
#
loop_
_entity.id
_entity.type
_entity.pdbx_description
1 polymer ?
#
loop_
_entity_poly.entity_id
_entity_poly.type
_entity_poly.pdbx_seq_one_letter_code
_entity_poly.pdbx_strand_id
1 'polypeptide(L)' 'GTKLPMELVILHEFEENYSIQCTLPMTLDELNHEITRFLQQHGEKMSPEEFFQRYPVGT' A
#
# COMPACT_ATOMS: atom_id res chain seq x y z
N GLY A 1 0.05 -11.44 4.92
CA GLY A 1 0.15 -9.99 4.73
C GLY A 1 1.56 -9.61 4.32
N THR A 2 1.71 -8.47 3.66
CA THR A 2 3.02 -7.91 3.26
C THR A 2 3.57 -7.07 4.40
N LYS A 3 4.85 -7.24 4.74
CA LYS A 3 5.50 -6.43 5.79
C LYS A 3 5.74 -5.01 5.26
N LEU A 4 5.27 -3.98 5.97
CA LEU A 4 5.61 -2.61 5.64
C LEU A 4 7.05 -2.26 6.08
N PRO A 5 7.70 -1.30 5.39
CA PRO A 5 8.92 -0.66 5.89
C PRO A 5 8.70 -0.05 7.27
N MET A 6 9.75 0.05 8.10
CA MET A 6 9.62 0.58 9.47
C MET A 6 9.23 2.07 9.48
N GLU A 7 9.50 2.75 8.38
CA GLU A 7 9.20 4.15 8.10
C GLU A 7 7.70 4.40 7.86
N LEU A 8 6.92 3.34 7.62
CA LEU A 8 5.49 3.39 7.30
C LEU A 8 4.66 2.55 8.28
N VAL A 9 3.46 3.03 8.59
CA VAL A 9 2.48 2.33 9.42
C VAL A 9 1.11 2.39 8.76
N ILE A 10 0.33 1.31 8.91
CA ILE A 10 -1.09 1.31 8.56
C ILE A 10 -1.89 1.68 9.80
N LEU A 11 -2.72 2.70 9.66
CA LEU A 11 -3.73 3.05 10.64
C LEU A 11 -5.09 2.60 10.15
N HIS A 12 -5.83 1.95 11.03
CA HIS A 12 -7.25 1.71 10.83
C HIS A 12 -8.00 2.99 11.15
N GLU A 13 -8.76 3.51 10.19
CA GLU A 13 -9.55 4.73 10.38
C GLU A 13 -10.98 4.38 10.80
N PHE A 14 -11.90 4.36 9.84
CA PHE A 14 -13.32 4.08 10.05
C PHE A 14 -13.81 3.05 9.03
N GLU A 15 -14.60 2.08 9.49
CA GLU A 15 -15.06 0.93 8.69
C GLU A 15 -13.90 0.17 8.03
N GLU A 16 -13.90 0.01 6.71
CA GLU A 16 -12.87 -0.69 5.95
C GLU A 16 -11.84 0.28 5.34
N ASN A 17 -11.77 1.51 5.85
CA ASN A 17 -10.79 2.49 5.41
C ASN A 17 -9.50 2.38 6.25
N TYR A 18 -8.39 2.33 5.53
CA TYR A 18 -7.05 2.26 6.11
C TYR A 18 -6.17 3.31 5.45
N SER A 19 -5.35 3.97 6.25
CA SER A 19 -4.39 4.96 5.80
C SER A 19 -2.96 4.50 6.07
N ILE A 20 -2.06 4.81 5.15
CA ILE A 20 -0.62 4.67 5.38
C ILE A 20 -0.08 6.02 5.87
N GLN A 21 0.66 6.00 6.97
CA GLN A 21 1.31 7.18 7.54
C GLN A 21 2.80 6.94 7.81
N CYS A 22 3.54 8.02 7.90
CA CYS A 22 4.95 8.02 8.26
C CYS A 22 5.11 7.78 9.78
N THR A 23 6.05 6.93 10.18
CA THR A 23 6.41 6.76 11.60
C THR A 23 7.51 7.72 12.04
N LEU A 24 8.17 8.37 11.08
CA LEU A 24 9.28 9.30 11.25
C LEU A 24 9.02 10.55 10.41
N PRO A 25 9.52 11.74 10.80
CA PRO A 25 9.47 12.92 9.95
C PRO A 25 10.19 12.69 8.63
N MET A 26 9.53 13.02 7.52
CA MET A 26 10.08 12.93 6.17
C MET A 26 9.48 14.00 5.27
N THR A 27 10.21 14.37 4.23
CA THR A 27 9.73 15.23 3.14
C THR A 27 8.77 14.44 2.24
N LEU A 28 8.02 15.17 1.40
CA LEU A 28 7.13 14.55 0.42
C LEU A 28 7.90 13.67 -0.59
N ASP A 29 9.10 14.10 -0.99
CA ASP A 29 9.93 13.36 -1.95
C ASP A 29 10.46 12.06 -1.36
N GLU A 30 10.89 12.08 -0.09
CA GLU A 30 11.29 10.88 0.64
C GLU A 30 10.12 9.90 0.78
N LEU A 31 8.93 10.38 1.17
CA LEU A 31 7.74 9.55 1.26
C LEU A 31 7.39 8.90 -0.09
N ASN A 32 7.37 9.69 -1.17
CA ASN A 32 7.10 9.18 -2.51
C ASN A 32 8.12 8.13 -2.94
N HIS A 33 9.39 8.34 -2.62
CA HIS A 33 10.45 7.38 -2.90
C HIS A 33 10.24 6.07 -2.14
N GLU A 34 9.96 6.12 -0.84
CA GLU A 34 9.75 4.95 0.01
C GLU A 34 8.52 4.13 -0.43
N ILE A 35 7.39 4.78 -0.70
CA ILE A 35 6.19 4.13 -1.22
C ILE A 35 6.48 3.47 -2.57
N THR A 36 7.13 4.20 -3.49
CA THR A 36 7.46 3.67 -4.82
C THR A 36 8.36 2.44 -4.71
N ARG A 37 9.40 2.49 -3.86
CA ARG A 37 10.31 1.36 -3.62
C ARG A 37 9.55 0.16 -3.07
N PHE A 38 8.67 0.37 -2.09
CA PHE A 38 7.84 -0.69 -1.51
C PHE A 38 6.95 -1.36 -2.56
N LEU A 39 6.25 -0.56 -3.37
CA LEU A 39 5.38 -1.07 -4.44
C LEU A 39 6.16 -1.79 -5.54
N GLN A 40 7.38 -1.34 -5.88
CA GLN A 40 8.22 -2.03 -6.86
C GLN A 40 8.73 -3.39 -6.36
N GLN A 41 8.98 -3.52 -5.05
CA GLN A 41 9.50 -4.75 -4.44
C GLN A 41 8.42 -5.79 -4.16
N HIS A 42 7.22 -5.35 -3.80
CA HIS A 42 6.15 -6.23 -3.30
C HIS A 42 4.85 -6.15 -4.09
N GLY A 43 4.69 -5.13 -4.91
CA GLY A 43 3.52 -4.96 -5.76
C GLY A 43 3.60 -5.81 -7.01
N GLU A 44 2.42 -6.17 -7.51
CA GLU A 44 2.26 -6.80 -8.81
C GLU A 44 1.43 -5.85 -9.68
N LYS A 45 1.92 -5.56 -10.88
CA LYS A 45 1.17 -4.76 -11.84
C LYS A 45 0.13 -5.68 -12.49
N MET A 46 -1.15 -5.30 -12.39
CA MET A 46 -2.26 -5.99 -13.02
C MET A 46 -3.11 -5.03 -13.82
N SER A 47 -3.77 -5.53 -14.86
CA SER A 47 -4.95 -4.87 -15.43
C SER A 47 -6.16 -5.05 -14.49
N PRO A 48 -7.19 -4.21 -14.61
CA PRO A 48 -8.44 -4.42 -13.87
C PRO A 48 -9.02 -5.82 -14.07
N GLU A 49 -9.01 -6.35 -15.29
CA GLU A 49 -9.52 -7.68 -15.62
C GLU A 49 -8.73 -8.79 -14.92
N GLU A 50 -7.39 -8.71 -14.95
CA GLU A 50 -6.51 -9.66 -14.23
C GLU A 50 -6.77 -9.63 -12.73
N PHE A 51 -6.98 -8.43 -12.18
CA PHE A 51 -7.30 -8.24 -10.77
C PHE A 51 -8.64 -8.88 -10.40
N PHE A 52 -9.71 -8.61 -11.15
CA PHE A 52 -11.04 -9.17 -10.88
C PHE A 52 -11.12 -10.68 -11.11
N GLN A 53 -10.34 -11.23 -12.05
CA GLN A 53 -10.22 -12.68 -12.20
C GLN A 53 -9.55 -13.34 -11.00
N ARG A 54 -8.50 -12.71 -10.45
CA ARG A 54 -7.75 -13.26 -9.31
C ARG A 54 -8.46 -13.04 -7.97
N TYR A 55 -9.11 -11.90 -7.81
CA TYR A 55 -9.84 -11.50 -6.62
C TYR A 55 -11.29 -11.17 -6.99
N PRO A 56 -12.13 -12.21 -7.20
CA PRO A 56 -13.54 -11.99 -7.49
C PRO A 56 -14.18 -11.28 -6.30
N VAL A 57 -14.83 -10.15 -6.55
CA VAL A 57 -15.67 -9.50 -5.54
C VAL A 57 -16.84 -10.45 -5.29
N GLY A 58 -17.02 -10.90 -4.04
CA GLY A 58 -18.13 -11.78 -3.67
C GLY A 58 -19.47 -11.17 -4.09
N THR A 59 -20.36 -12.02 -4.61
CA THR A 59 -21.73 -11.65 -5.00
C THR A 59 -22.62 -11.45 -3.79
#